data_AF-H3RI16-F1
#
_entry.id   AF-H3RI16-F1
#
_cell.length_a   1.000
_cell.length_b   1.000
_cell.length_c   1.000
_cell.angle_alpha   90.00
_cell.angle_beta   90.00
_cell.angle_gamma   90.00
#
_symmetry.space_group_name_H-M   'P 1'
#
loop_
_entity.id
_entity.type
_entity.pdbx_description
1 polymer ?
#
loop_
_entity_poly.entity_id
_entity_poly.type
_entity_poly.pdbx_seq_one_letter_code
_entity_poly.pdbx_strand_id
1 'polypeptide(L)'
;MAQPNTAHELTLLDRYWRAANYLSVGQIYLMDNPLLREPLKPEHIKPRLLGHWGTTPGLNFIYAHLNRIIRQRDLNLIYVCGPGHGGPGMVANTWLEGSYSEIYPHIRQDADGMQKLFKQFSFPGGIPSHAAPETPGSINEGGELGYSLSHAFGAVFDNPDLIAPCIIGDGEAETGPLASSWHGIKFLNPQRDGAVLPILHLNGYKIANPTILGRASDDDLRQLFRGYGYEPLFVCGHEPEEMHPLMADTLDRAFSEIAGFQQAARQGSPMKAIPRWPMIILRSPKGWTGPKTVDGKKVEGFWRAHQVPVAACRENEDHCNILENWLRSYQPDDLFDEQGRLKPELQALAPQGELPFAGHPTLGTAHALLEAGWKTNTPGRMVQQCGVGNVVVTIASDGTLAFAAPSATLTPYHDALISTALNSDALDHSQPVTVADMGIRWLLIPMVSAEAVRTVIPDVNDLERLITHASVDGVMPFGPLPSGEAEQYEVRGLLVEHGSLTEDPITGSANACLARYFAAQGKPHNYRVRQGTQVRRQGRVNVAYEGETIWIGGKTVTIVEGSIDVTP
;
A
#
# COMPACT_ATOMS: atom_id res chain seq x y z
N MET A 1 -16.59 0.48 15.30
CA MET A 1 -16.85 -0.10 13.97
C MET A 1 -17.52 -1.46 14.18
N ALA A 2 -18.61 -1.76 13.48
CA ALA A 2 -19.17 -3.12 13.48
C ALA A 2 -18.07 -4.08 13.00
N GLN A 3 -17.76 -5.12 13.77
CA GLN A 3 -16.80 -6.13 13.32
C GLN A 3 -17.34 -6.71 12.02
N PRO A 4 -16.60 -6.64 10.89
CA PRO A 4 -16.99 -7.34 9.69
C PRO A 4 -17.22 -8.80 10.04
N ASN A 5 -18.19 -9.45 9.40
CA ASN A 5 -18.43 -10.88 9.58
C ASN A 5 -17.10 -11.61 9.35
N THR A 6 -16.47 -12.11 10.41
CA THR A 6 -15.09 -12.64 10.40
C THR A 6 -14.93 -13.71 9.32
N ALA A 7 -15.97 -14.53 9.08
CA ALA A 7 -15.96 -15.54 8.03
C ALA A 7 -15.82 -14.93 6.61
N HIS A 8 -16.50 -13.82 6.35
CA HIS A 8 -16.42 -13.13 5.07
C HIS A 8 -15.04 -12.49 4.86
N GLU A 9 -14.48 -11.83 5.88
CA GLU A 9 -13.13 -11.26 5.83
C GLU A 9 -12.07 -12.34 5.52
N LEU A 10 -12.13 -13.47 6.20
CA LEU A 10 -11.20 -14.59 5.97
C LEU A 10 -11.35 -15.20 4.58
N THR A 11 -12.56 -15.20 4.00
CA THR A 11 -12.80 -15.62 2.61
C THR A 11 -12.15 -14.67 1.61
N LEU A 12 -12.23 -13.36 1.84
CA LEU A 12 -11.54 -12.38 1.00
C LEU A 12 -10.02 -12.48 1.15
N LEU A 13 -9.51 -12.76 2.35
CA LEU A 13 -8.08 -13.00 2.57
C LEU A 13 -7.55 -14.23 1.83
N ASP A 14 -8.30 -15.33 1.80
CA ASP A 14 -7.93 -16.50 0.99
C ASP A 14 -7.85 -16.15 -0.50
N ARG A 15 -8.84 -15.40 -1.02
CA ARG A 15 -8.83 -14.93 -2.42
C ARG A 15 -7.63 -14.02 -2.71
N TYR A 16 -7.31 -13.09 -1.81
CA TYR A 16 -6.12 -12.24 -1.95
C TYR A 16 -4.82 -13.07 -1.94
N TRP A 17 -4.72 -14.03 -1.02
CA TRP A 17 -3.58 -14.93 -0.94
C TRP A 17 -3.41 -15.77 -2.22
N ARG A 18 -4.51 -16.30 -2.77
CA ARG A 18 -4.54 -16.97 -4.08
C ARG A 18 -4.10 -16.05 -5.21
N ALA A 19 -4.49 -14.77 -5.20
CA ALA A 19 -4.05 -13.80 -6.20
C ALA A 19 -2.53 -13.59 -6.15
N ALA A 20 -1.97 -13.42 -4.95
CA ALA A 20 -0.53 -13.30 -4.77
C ALA A 20 0.22 -14.57 -5.22
N ASN A 21 -0.32 -15.76 -4.92
CA ASN A 21 0.22 -17.03 -5.37
C ASN A 21 0.16 -17.17 -6.90
N TYR A 22 -0.97 -16.86 -7.51
CA TYR A 22 -1.16 -16.88 -8.97
C TYR A 22 -0.13 -15.99 -9.68
N LEU A 23 0.01 -14.75 -9.23
CA LEU A 23 0.99 -13.81 -9.79
C LEU A 23 2.43 -14.29 -9.57
N SER A 24 2.72 -14.93 -8.43
CA SER A 24 4.04 -15.49 -8.14
C SER A 24 4.40 -16.62 -9.11
N VAL A 25 3.45 -17.51 -9.42
CA VAL A 25 3.65 -18.57 -10.42
C VAL A 25 3.78 -17.96 -11.81
N GLY A 26 2.93 -17.00 -12.17
CA GLY A 26 3.00 -16.27 -13.43
C GLY A 26 4.37 -15.64 -13.67
N GLN A 27 4.94 -14.98 -12.65
CA GLN A 27 6.30 -14.43 -12.70
C GLN A 27 7.38 -15.48 -12.94
N ILE A 28 7.27 -16.69 -12.37
CA ILE A 28 8.29 -17.73 -12.56
C ILE A 28 8.20 -18.35 -13.96
N TYR A 29 6.98 -18.53 -14.49
CA TYR A 29 6.75 -19.38 -15.66
C TYR A 29 6.38 -18.64 -16.94
N LEU A 30 5.62 -17.55 -16.87
CA LEU A 30 4.94 -16.98 -18.02
C LEU A 30 5.65 -15.73 -18.57
N MET A 31 5.60 -15.56 -19.88
CA MET A 31 5.99 -14.34 -20.59
C MET A 31 4.85 -13.79 -21.46
N ASP A 32 3.72 -14.50 -21.55
CA ASP A 32 2.50 -14.07 -22.22
C ASP A 32 1.28 -14.84 -21.66
N ASN A 33 0.07 -14.49 -22.11
CA ASN A 33 -1.21 -15.07 -21.68
C ASN A 33 -1.39 -15.06 -20.15
N PRO A 34 -1.26 -13.89 -19.49
CA PRO A 34 -1.15 -13.80 -18.03
C PRO A 34 -2.42 -14.19 -17.28
N LEU A 35 -3.57 -14.27 -17.96
CA LEU A 35 -4.88 -14.63 -17.39
C LEU A 35 -5.40 -16.00 -17.88
N LEU A 36 -4.62 -16.76 -18.66
CA LEU A 36 -5.02 -18.04 -19.24
C LEU A 36 -6.34 -17.99 -20.04
N ARG A 37 -6.54 -16.91 -20.80
CA ARG A 37 -7.73 -16.69 -21.65
C ARG A 37 -7.82 -17.71 -22.79
N GLU A 38 -6.67 -18.22 -23.21
CA GLU A 38 -6.55 -19.36 -24.09
C GLU A 38 -5.73 -20.48 -23.41
N PRO A 39 -5.81 -21.74 -23.89
CA PRO A 39 -4.97 -22.83 -23.40
C PRO A 39 -3.48 -22.47 -23.45
N LEU A 40 -2.72 -23.00 -22.50
CA LEU A 40 -1.30 -22.66 -22.39
C LEU A 40 -0.51 -23.27 -23.56
N LYS A 41 0.34 -22.46 -24.19
CA LYS A 41 1.17 -22.86 -25.32
C LYS A 41 2.65 -22.66 -24.98
N PRO A 42 3.58 -23.41 -25.61
CA PRO A 42 5.02 -23.26 -25.36
C PRO A 42 5.53 -21.82 -25.44
N GLU A 43 5.02 -21.02 -26.38
CA GLU A 43 5.38 -19.62 -26.58
C GLU A 43 5.01 -18.70 -25.41
N HIS A 44 3.98 -19.04 -24.62
CA HIS A 44 3.59 -18.29 -23.42
C HIS A 44 4.54 -18.53 -22.25
N ILE A 45 5.31 -19.63 -22.28
CA ILE A 45 6.18 -20.07 -21.19
C ILE A 45 7.60 -19.57 -21.45
N LYS A 46 8.25 -19.04 -20.41
CA LYS A 46 9.64 -18.59 -20.48
C LYS A 46 10.57 -19.71 -20.95
N PRO A 47 11.53 -19.43 -21.86
CA PRO A 47 12.50 -20.42 -22.33
C PRO A 47 13.47 -20.86 -21.23
N ARG A 48 13.66 -20.04 -20.19
CA ARG A 48 14.45 -20.37 -19.01
C ARG A 48 13.65 -20.03 -17.77
N LEU A 49 13.31 -21.06 -16.99
CA LEU A 49 12.58 -20.93 -15.74
C LEU A 49 13.56 -20.58 -14.62
N LEU A 50 13.37 -19.42 -13.99
CA LEU A 50 14.18 -18.92 -12.88
C LEU A 50 13.26 -18.35 -11.80
N GLY A 51 13.60 -18.63 -10.55
CA GLY A 51 12.84 -18.21 -9.38
C GLY A 51 12.68 -19.32 -8.36
N HIS A 52 12.02 -18.99 -7.25
CA HIS A 52 11.80 -19.91 -6.14
C HIS A 52 10.32 -19.93 -5.78
N TRP A 53 9.72 -21.11 -5.82
CA TRP A 53 8.34 -21.33 -5.39
C TRP A 53 8.27 -21.67 -3.90
N GLY A 54 9.20 -22.48 -3.39
CA GLY A 54 8.98 -23.23 -2.16
C GLY A 54 8.67 -22.40 -0.90
N THR A 55 9.21 -21.19 -0.80
CA THR A 55 8.94 -20.29 0.33
C THR A 55 7.77 -19.34 0.07
N THR A 56 7.50 -19.04 -1.20
CA THR A 56 6.64 -17.96 -1.67
C THR A 56 5.20 -18.02 -1.18
N PRO A 57 4.49 -19.17 -1.21
CA PRO A 57 3.11 -19.20 -0.73
C PRO A 57 3.00 -18.94 0.77
N GLY A 58 3.98 -19.37 1.57
CA GLY A 58 4.03 -19.05 3.00
C GLY A 58 4.27 -17.56 3.25
N LEU A 59 5.12 -16.92 2.44
CA LEU A 59 5.34 -15.47 2.51
C LEU A 59 4.09 -14.70 2.15
N ASN A 60 3.41 -15.06 1.07
CA ASN A 60 2.16 -14.43 0.64
C ASN A 60 1.05 -14.60 1.70
N PHE A 61 1.00 -15.75 2.38
CA PHE A 61 0.03 -15.99 3.45
C PHE A 61 0.27 -15.03 4.63
N ILE A 62 1.52 -14.93 5.09
CA ILE A 62 1.90 -14.00 6.16
C ILE A 62 1.58 -12.56 5.74
N TYR A 63 1.94 -12.18 4.51
CA TYR A 63 1.74 -10.84 3.97
C TYR A 63 0.26 -10.45 4.00
N ALA A 64 -0.63 -11.29 3.44
CA ALA A 64 -2.07 -11.02 3.40
C ALA A 64 -2.65 -10.77 4.81
N HIS A 65 -2.21 -11.55 5.81
CA HIS A 65 -2.64 -11.36 7.20
C HIS A 65 -2.02 -10.13 7.87
N LEU A 66 -0.81 -9.72 7.52
CA LEU A 66 -0.24 -8.46 7.99
C LEU A 66 -0.97 -7.25 7.40
N ASN A 67 -1.41 -7.31 6.14
CA ASN A 67 -2.28 -6.28 5.55
C ASN A 67 -3.59 -6.12 6.32
N ARG A 68 -4.20 -7.24 6.77
CA ARG A 68 -5.34 -7.19 7.70
C ARG A 68 -4.98 -6.46 9.00
N ILE A 69 -3.85 -6.78 9.62
CA ILE A 69 -3.43 -6.14 10.88
C ILE A 69 -3.23 -4.63 10.71
N ILE A 70 -2.55 -4.21 9.64
CA ILE A 70 -2.33 -2.78 9.35
C ILE A 70 -3.67 -2.06 9.26
N ARG A 71 -4.61 -2.59 8.46
CA ARG A 71 -5.92 -1.96 8.25
C ARG A 71 -6.80 -1.94 9.49
N GLN A 72 -6.78 -3.00 10.28
CA GLN A 72 -7.64 -3.11 11.47
C GLN A 72 -7.16 -2.25 12.64
N ARG A 73 -5.84 -2.01 12.72
CA ARG A 73 -5.22 -1.39 13.89
C ARG A 73 -4.50 -0.08 13.60
N ASP A 74 -4.42 0.32 12.34
CA ASP A 74 -3.71 1.51 11.87
C ASP A 74 -2.25 1.54 12.37
N LEU A 75 -1.52 0.45 12.06
CA LEU A 75 -0.16 0.24 12.55
C LEU A 75 0.89 0.52 11.46
N ASN A 76 1.97 1.19 11.87
CA ASN A 76 3.17 1.37 11.04
C ASN A 76 4.02 0.08 11.07
N LEU A 77 3.96 -0.72 9.99
CA LEU A 77 4.70 -1.96 9.87
C LEU A 77 5.77 -1.88 8.78
N ILE A 78 6.91 -2.53 9.01
CA ILE A 78 7.89 -2.85 7.95
C ILE A 78 8.13 -4.35 7.85
N TYR A 79 7.85 -4.92 6.69
CA TYR A 79 8.05 -6.35 6.43
C TYR A 79 9.53 -6.65 6.17
N VAL A 80 10.15 -7.51 6.97
CA VAL A 80 11.54 -7.96 6.75
C VAL A 80 11.54 -9.39 6.22
N CYS A 81 11.83 -9.53 4.92
CA CYS A 81 11.82 -10.81 4.20
C CYS A 81 13.18 -11.54 4.32
N GLY A 82 13.33 -12.41 5.32
CA GLY A 82 14.54 -13.24 5.49
C GLY A 82 14.79 -14.22 4.34
N PRO A 83 13.84 -15.10 3.96
CA PRO A 83 13.96 -15.95 2.78
C PRO A 83 13.70 -15.15 1.49
N GLY A 84 14.55 -14.14 1.25
CA GLY A 84 14.36 -13.13 0.20
C GLY A 84 14.42 -13.67 -1.23
N HIS A 85 14.90 -14.90 -1.43
CA HIS A 85 14.75 -15.65 -2.69
C HIS A 85 13.27 -15.89 -3.07
N GLY A 86 12.32 -15.69 -2.15
CA GLY A 86 10.89 -15.55 -2.38
C GLY A 86 10.46 -14.21 -2.99
N GLY A 87 11.35 -13.55 -3.75
CA GLY A 87 11.09 -12.29 -4.45
C GLY A 87 9.78 -12.21 -5.25
N PRO A 88 9.32 -13.27 -5.97
CA PRO A 88 8.05 -13.20 -6.69
C PRO A 88 6.87 -12.86 -5.79
N GLY A 89 6.88 -13.32 -4.54
CA GLY A 89 5.82 -13.01 -3.57
C GLY A 89 5.81 -11.54 -3.18
N MET A 90 6.98 -10.95 -2.91
CA MET A 90 7.07 -9.54 -2.54
C MET A 90 6.65 -8.63 -3.70
N VAL A 91 7.10 -8.94 -4.91
CA VAL A 91 6.69 -8.24 -6.14
C VAL A 91 5.19 -8.41 -6.40
N ALA A 92 4.63 -9.61 -6.18
CA ALA A 92 3.20 -9.84 -6.34
C ALA A 92 2.37 -8.99 -5.36
N ASN A 93 2.72 -8.96 -4.07
CA ASN A 93 1.97 -8.19 -3.08
C ASN A 93 2.05 -6.68 -3.36
N THR A 94 3.24 -6.14 -3.61
CA THR A 94 3.40 -4.70 -3.93
C THR A 94 2.68 -4.30 -5.23
N TRP A 95 2.55 -5.21 -6.20
CA TRP A 95 1.73 -4.95 -7.40
C TRP A 95 0.22 -5.02 -7.11
N LEU A 96 -0.24 -5.93 -6.26
CA LEU A 96 -1.64 -6.00 -5.82
C LEU A 96 -2.05 -4.76 -5.01
N GLU A 97 -1.13 -4.19 -4.23
CA GLU A 97 -1.34 -2.96 -3.45
C GLU A 97 -1.35 -1.68 -4.30
N GLY A 98 -0.72 -1.70 -5.47
CA GLY A 98 -0.56 -0.53 -6.34
C GLY A 98 0.78 0.18 -6.18
N SER A 99 1.47 0.03 -5.04
CA SER A 99 2.77 0.66 -4.76
C SER A 99 3.84 0.33 -5.81
N TYR A 100 3.81 -0.87 -6.41
CA TYR A 100 4.70 -1.20 -7.53
C TYR A 100 4.41 -0.36 -8.77
N SER A 101 3.14 -0.10 -9.08
CA SER A 101 2.74 0.70 -10.25
C SER A 101 2.96 2.19 -10.03
N GLU A 102 2.91 2.66 -8.78
CA GLU A 102 3.29 4.04 -8.43
C GLU A 102 4.76 4.32 -8.76
N ILE A 103 5.66 3.39 -8.43
CA ILE A 103 7.10 3.51 -8.74
C ILE A 103 7.41 3.17 -10.20
N TYR A 104 6.69 2.19 -10.78
CA TYR A 104 6.88 1.72 -12.14
C TYR A 104 5.59 1.84 -12.98
N PRO A 105 5.21 3.05 -13.43
CA PRO A 105 3.91 3.31 -14.09
C PRO A 105 3.64 2.49 -15.37
N HIS A 106 4.69 1.96 -15.99
CA HIS A 106 4.58 1.11 -17.18
C HIS A 106 4.13 -0.33 -16.87
N ILE A 107 4.14 -0.74 -15.60
CA ILE A 107 3.69 -2.05 -15.08
C ILE A 107 2.31 -1.88 -14.40
N ARG A 108 1.33 -1.43 -15.18
CA ARG A 108 -0.02 -1.07 -14.71
C ARG A 108 -0.74 -2.22 -14.00
N GLN A 109 -1.75 -1.90 -13.19
CA GLN A 109 -2.62 -2.90 -12.54
C GLN A 109 -3.71 -3.43 -13.47
N ASP A 110 -3.34 -3.87 -14.68
CA ASP A 110 -4.23 -4.45 -15.70
C ASP A 110 -3.57 -5.65 -16.40
N ALA A 111 -4.26 -6.27 -17.36
CA ALA A 111 -3.75 -7.45 -18.07
C ALA A 111 -2.41 -7.21 -18.81
N ASP A 112 -2.21 -6.01 -19.38
CA ASP A 112 -0.98 -5.64 -20.08
C ASP A 112 0.17 -5.45 -19.09
N GLY A 113 -0.07 -4.76 -17.98
CA GLY A 113 0.92 -4.61 -16.92
C GLY A 113 1.22 -5.93 -16.21
N MET A 114 0.24 -6.82 -16.03
CA MET A 114 0.43 -8.18 -15.50
C MET A 114 1.32 -9.02 -16.44
N GLN A 115 1.13 -8.94 -17.76
CA GLN A 115 2.01 -9.61 -18.72
C GLN A 115 3.46 -9.11 -18.59
N LYS A 116 3.66 -7.79 -18.47
CA LYS A 116 4.98 -7.19 -18.31
C LYS A 116 5.60 -7.58 -16.98
N LEU A 117 4.82 -7.58 -15.90
CA LEU A 117 5.19 -8.04 -14.55
C LEU A 117 5.72 -9.48 -14.62
N PHE A 118 5.01 -10.36 -15.32
CA PHE A 118 5.43 -11.75 -15.47
C PHE A 118 6.71 -11.84 -16.29
N LYS A 119 6.72 -11.20 -17.46
CA LYS A 119 7.85 -11.28 -18.40
C LYS A 119 9.16 -10.75 -17.80
N GLN A 120 9.13 -9.64 -17.06
CA GLN A 120 10.36 -8.99 -16.54
C GLN A 120 11.04 -9.78 -15.42
N PHE A 121 10.31 -10.61 -14.67
CA PHE A 121 10.86 -11.32 -13.51
C PHE A 121 11.99 -12.28 -13.92
N SER A 122 13.19 -12.11 -13.35
CA SER A 122 14.38 -12.92 -13.66
C SER A 122 14.69 -13.03 -15.16
N PHE A 123 14.42 -11.96 -15.91
CA PHE A 123 14.62 -11.90 -17.36
C PHE A 123 15.76 -10.94 -17.70
N PRO A 124 16.52 -11.15 -18.80
CA PRO A 124 17.54 -10.19 -19.22
C PRO A 124 16.97 -8.78 -19.41
N GLY A 125 17.49 -7.81 -18.67
CA GLY A 125 16.98 -6.42 -18.66
C GLY A 125 15.69 -6.21 -17.86
N GLY A 126 15.25 -7.21 -17.09
CA GLY A 126 14.15 -7.10 -16.14
C GLY A 126 14.66 -7.07 -14.69
N ILE A 127 13.90 -7.67 -13.77
CA ILE A 127 14.12 -7.56 -12.31
C ILE A 127 14.75 -8.83 -11.70
N PRO A 128 15.48 -8.75 -10.56
CA PRO A 128 16.07 -9.88 -9.86
C PRO A 128 15.07 -10.91 -9.36
N SER A 129 15.59 -12.08 -8.96
CA SER A 129 14.79 -13.15 -8.36
C SER A 129 14.52 -12.99 -6.86
N HIS A 130 15.20 -12.04 -6.21
CA HIS A 130 15.15 -11.80 -4.77
C HIS A 130 14.27 -10.58 -4.46
N ALA A 131 13.97 -10.35 -3.17
CA ALA A 131 13.35 -9.13 -2.66
C ALA A 131 14.33 -7.94 -2.75
N ALA A 132 14.86 -7.67 -3.93
CA ALA A 132 15.94 -6.73 -4.18
C ALA A 132 15.56 -5.27 -3.83
N PRO A 133 16.53 -4.34 -3.74
CA PRO A 133 16.26 -2.93 -3.40
C PRO A 133 15.29 -2.21 -4.35
N GLU A 134 15.12 -2.72 -5.56
CA GLU A 134 14.14 -2.23 -6.53
C GLU A 134 12.68 -2.67 -6.24
N THR A 135 12.48 -3.62 -5.32
CA THR A 135 11.14 -3.99 -4.85
C THR A 135 10.67 -2.96 -3.82
N PRO A 136 9.51 -2.29 -4.04
CA PRO A 136 8.97 -1.34 -3.08
C PRO A 136 8.87 -1.95 -1.68
N GLY A 137 9.25 -1.19 -0.65
CA GLY A 137 9.22 -1.64 0.75
C GLY A 137 10.36 -2.58 1.18
N SER A 138 11.24 -3.02 0.27
CA SER A 138 12.38 -3.87 0.66
C SER A 138 13.52 -3.08 1.30
N ILE A 139 13.86 -3.44 2.53
CA ILE A 139 15.09 -3.02 3.22
C ILE A 139 16.06 -4.19 3.47
N ASN A 140 15.69 -5.39 3.02
CA ASN A 140 16.45 -6.63 3.24
C ASN A 140 16.26 -7.55 2.03
N GLU A 141 17.29 -7.66 1.20
CA GLU A 141 17.22 -8.50 0.00
C GLU A 141 17.10 -9.99 0.30
N GLY A 142 17.68 -10.46 1.41
CA GLY A 142 17.60 -11.87 1.84
C GLY A 142 18.21 -12.86 0.84
N GLY A 143 19.19 -12.41 0.04
CA GLY A 143 20.03 -13.27 -0.81
C GLY A 143 21.08 -14.01 0.03
N GLU A 144 21.98 -13.27 0.67
CA GLU A 144 22.83 -13.83 1.74
C GLU A 144 22.01 -13.93 3.03
N LEU A 145 21.67 -15.17 3.39
CA LEU A 145 20.82 -15.49 4.54
C LEU A 145 21.54 -15.25 5.86
N GLY A 146 20.83 -14.71 6.86
CA GLY A 146 21.27 -14.66 8.26
C GLY A 146 21.08 -13.32 8.96
N TYR A 147 20.81 -12.24 8.20
CA TYR A 147 20.81 -10.86 8.72
C TYR A 147 19.42 -10.29 8.97
N SER A 148 18.36 -11.01 8.61
CA SER A 148 16.98 -10.53 8.67
C SER A 148 16.60 -10.00 10.05
N LEU A 149 16.87 -10.77 11.10
CA LEU A 149 16.49 -10.39 12.46
C LEU A 149 17.35 -9.23 12.99
N SER A 150 18.64 -9.16 12.64
CA SER A 150 19.47 -8.00 12.99
C SER A 150 19.02 -6.72 12.29
N HIS A 151 18.62 -6.81 11.01
CA HIS A 151 18.05 -5.66 10.29
C HIS A 151 16.72 -5.23 10.89
N ALA A 152 15.85 -6.18 11.28
CA ALA A 152 14.58 -5.88 11.94
C ALA A 152 14.78 -5.14 13.27
N PHE A 153 15.73 -5.57 14.11
CA PHE A 153 16.07 -4.85 15.34
C PHE A 153 16.64 -3.45 15.06
N GLY A 154 17.55 -3.34 14.09
CA GLY A 154 18.11 -2.06 13.68
C GLY A 154 17.03 -1.06 13.21
N ALA A 155 16.01 -1.54 12.49
CA ALA A 155 14.93 -0.69 11.98
C ALA A 155 14.05 -0.10 13.10
N VAL A 156 13.84 -0.84 14.19
CA VAL A 156 12.92 -0.42 15.27
C VAL A 156 13.60 0.34 16.41
N PHE A 157 14.93 0.33 16.49
CA PHE A 157 15.64 1.12 17.49
C PHE A 157 15.40 2.61 17.26
N ASP A 158 15.10 3.33 18.35
CA ASP A 158 14.71 4.75 18.35
C ASP A 158 13.50 5.09 17.43
N ASN A 159 12.72 4.07 17.05
CA ASN A 159 11.52 4.22 16.23
C ASN A 159 10.29 3.62 16.96
N PRO A 160 9.72 4.34 17.94
CA PRO A 160 8.77 3.77 18.91
C PRO A 160 7.49 3.23 18.29
N ASP A 161 7.04 3.78 17.17
CA ASP A 161 5.75 3.42 16.57
C ASP A 161 5.89 2.35 15.47
N LEU A 162 7.12 2.00 15.09
CA LEU A 162 7.39 0.98 14.09
C LEU A 162 7.34 -0.43 14.70
N ILE A 163 6.65 -1.34 14.03
CA ILE A 163 6.77 -2.77 14.31
C ILE A 163 7.35 -3.46 13.07
N ALA A 164 8.36 -4.31 13.27
CA ALA A 164 8.99 -5.09 12.20
C ALA A 164 8.63 -6.58 12.31
N PRO A 165 7.58 -7.06 11.63
CA PRO A 165 7.40 -8.48 11.36
C PRO A 165 8.59 -9.01 10.54
N CYS A 166 9.38 -9.89 11.14
CA CYS A 166 10.59 -10.43 10.54
C CYS A 166 10.39 -11.91 10.22
N ILE A 167 10.26 -12.23 8.92
CA ILE A 167 10.02 -13.59 8.47
C ILE A 167 11.36 -14.28 8.28
N ILE A 168 11.55 -15.37 9.00
CA ILE A 168 12.81 -16.06 9.13
C ILE A 168 12.70 -17.44 8.49
N GLY A 169 13.52 -17.72 7.49
CA GLY A 169 13.57 -19.07 6.92
C GLY A 169 14.10 -20.06 7.95
N ASP A 170 13.49 -21.24 8.08
CA ASP A 170 14.03 -22.27 8.99
C ASP A 170 15.42 -22.79 8.58
N GLY A 171 15.78 -22.69 7.30
CA GLY A 171 17.16 -22.90 6.82
C GLY A 171 18.10 -21.72 7.12
N GLU A 172 17.58 -20.49 7.08
CA GLU A 172 18.32 -19.29 7.51
C GLU A 172 18.64 -19.37 9.00
N ALA A 173 17.73 -19.92 9.82
CA ALA A 173 17.87 -20.10 11.27
C ALA A 173 19.06 -20.96 11.71
N GLU A 174 19.66 -21.69 10.78
CA GLU A 174 20.87 -22.48 11.03
C GLU A 174 22.17 -21.66 10.86
N THR A 175 22.08 -20.45 10.32
CA THR A 175 23.25 -19.58 10.16
C THR A 175 23.68 -18.98 11.49
N GLY A 176 25.00 -18.84 11.69
CA GLY A 176 25.55 -18.22 12.90
C GLY A 176 25.01 -16.81 13.20
N PRO A 177 24.98 -15.89 12.20
CA PRO A 177 24.41 -14.55 12.39
C PRO A 177 22.97 -14.58 12.91
N LEU A 178 22.09 -15.41 12.33
CA LEU A 178 20.70 -15.45 12.77
C LEU A 178 20.55 -16.09 14.14
N ALA A 179 21.29 -17.18 14.42
CA ALA A 179 21.27 -17.83 15.72
C ALA A 179 21.60 -16.85 16.86
N SER A 180 22.57 -15.96 16.66
CA SER A 180 22.92 -14.92 17.64
C SER A 180 21.91 -13.76 17.67
N SER A 181 21.22 -13.48 16.57
CA SER A 181 20.31 -12.33 16.46
C SER A 181 19.05 -12.45 17.32
N TRP A 182 18.66 -13.65 17.75
CA TRP A 182 17.58 -13.88 18.72
C TRP A 182 17.82 -13.19 20.07
N HIS A 183 19.04 -12.76 20.37
CA HIS A 183 19.35 -11.99 21.56
C HIS A 183 18.97 -10.50 21.46
N GLY A 184 18.52 -10.02 20.30
CA GLY A 184 18.18 -8.60 20.07
C GLY A 184 17.16 -8.02 21.05
N ILE A 185 16.19 -8.81 21.53
CA ILE A 185 15.22 -8.37 22.55
C ILE A 185 15.85 -7.94 23.87
N LYS A 186 17.11 -8.33 24.14
CA LYS A 186 17.84 -7.93 25.34
C LYS A 186 18.35 -6.49 25.27
N PHE A 187 18.37 -5.91 24.07
CA PHE A 187 18.79 -4.53 23.82
C PHE A 187 17.61 -3.60 23.52
N LEU A 188 16.44 -4.18 23.20
CA LEU A 188 15.21 -3.44 22.88
C LEU A 188 14.55 -2.89 24.14
N ASN A 189 14.30 -1.58 24.15
CA ASN A 189 13.62 -0.86 25.21
C ASN A 189 12.23 -0.39 24.73
N PRO A 190 11.13 -1.02 25.17
CA PRO A 190 9.77 -0.69 24.72
C PRO A 190 9.30 0.74 25.02
N GLN A 191 10.01 1.47 25.89
CA GLN A 191 9.72 2.87 26.17
C GLN A 191 10.11 3.80 25.01
N ARG A 192 11.20 3.49 24.28
CA ARG A 192 11.76 4.35 23.22
C ARG A 192 11.84 3.70 21.85
N ASP A 193 11.94 2.37 21.82
CA ASP A 193 12.09 1.58 20.61
C ASP A 193 10.73 1.01 20.20
N GLY A 194 10.64 0.63 18.93
CA GLY A 194 9.53 -0.11 18.38
C GLY A 194 9.52 -1.57 18.84
N ALA A 195 8.97 -2.48 18.03
CA ALA A 195 8.95 -3.90 18.35
C ALA A 195 9.30 -4.77 17.14
N VAL A 196 9.98 -5.88 17.39
CA VAL A 196 10.18 -6.92 16.37
C VAL A 196 9.23 -8.08 16.66
N LEU A 197 8.51 -8.54 15.65
CA LEU A 197 7.72 -9.77 15.70
C LEU A 197 8.40 -10.83 14.82
N PRO A 198 9.23 -11.72 15.37
CA PRO A 198 9.83 -12.79 14.59
C PRO A 198 8.76 -13.81 14.19
N ILE A 199 8.74 -14.19 12.92
CA ILE A 199 7.90 -15.26 12.37
C ILE A 199 8.83 -16.30 11.77
N LEU A 200 9.07 -17.39 12.51
CA LEU A 200 9.82 -18.53 12.02
C LEU A 200 8.97 -19.27 10.99
N HIS A 201 9.36 -19.14 9.72
CA HIS A 201 8.73 -19.83 8.59
C HIS A 201 9.25 -21.27 8.51
N LEU A 202 8.63 -22.14 9.32
CA LEU A 202 9.01 -23.51 9.57
C LEU A 202 8.44 -24.47 8.51
N ASN A 203 8.87 -24.30 7.26
CA ASN A 203 8.37 -25.11 6.15
C ASN A 203 9.06 -26.48 5.99
N GLY A 204 10.06 -26.76 6.83
CA GLY A 204 10.66 -28.06 7.07
C GLY A 204 11.86 -28.39 6.19
N TYR A 205 12.20 -27.56 5.20
CA TYR A 205 13.27 -27.85 4.24
C TYR A 205 14.01 -26.59 3.76
N LYS A 206 15.31 -26.76 3.48
CA LYS A 206 16.15 -25.81 2.72
C LYS A 206 16.30 -26.28 1.26
N ILE A 207 17.44 -26.05 0.60
CA ILE A 207 17.60 -26.36 -0.84
C ILE A 207 17.36 -27.85 -1.13
N ALA A 208 18.08 -28.73 -0.43
CA ALA A 208 18.09 -30.17 -0.70
C ALA A 208 18.07 -31.03 0.58
N ASN A 209 17.71 -30.43 1.71
CA ASN A 209 17.76 -31.06 3.02
C ASN A 209 16.57 -30.61 3.87
N PRO A 210 16.16 -31.43 4.85
CA PRO A 210 15.39 -30.90 5.96
C PRO A 210 16.18 -29.88 6.77
N THR A 211 15.48 -29.10 7.58
CA THR A 211 16.09 -28.12 8.50
C THR A 211 16.18 -28.68 9.92
N ILE A 212 17.14 -28.17 10.71
CA ILE A 212 17.33 -28.59 12.11
C ILE A 212 16.05 -28.32 12.91
N LEU A 213 15.55 -27.08 12.87
CA LEU A 213 14.34 -26.70 13.59
C LEU A 213 13.08 -27.36 13.01
N GLY A 214 13.04 -27.63 11.70
CA GLY A 214 11.93 -28.33 11.05
C GLY A 214 11.75 -29.77 11.52
N ARG A 215 12.78 -30.35 12.13
CA ARG A 215 12.76 -31.71 12.72
C ARG A 215 12.62 -31.72 14.25
N ALA A 216 12.66 -30.56 14.89
CA ALA A 216 12.44 -30.43 16.32
C ALA A 216 10.96 -30.62 16.68
N SER A 217 10.71 -31.19 17.86
CA SER A 217 9.35 -31.26 18.41
C SER A 217 8.86 -29.87 18.81
N ASP A 218 7.55 -29.69 18.93
CA ASP A 218 6.98 -28.42 19.38
C ASP A 218 7.42 -28.09 20.82
N ASP A 219 7.68 -29.10 21.65
CA ASP A 219 8.20 -28.89 23.02
C ASP A 219 9.65 -28.39 22.99
N ASP A 220 10.52 -28.98 22.17
CA ASP A 220 11.91 -28.52 22.01
C ASP A 220 11.97 -27.07 21.50
N LEU A 221 11.13 -26.74 20.50
CA LEU A 221 11.02 -25.37 19.99
C LEU A 221 10.51 -24.43 21.08
N ARG A 222 9.55 -24.87 21.89
CA ARG A 222 9.03 -24.07 23.01
C ARG A 222 10.12 -23.79 24.04
N GLN A 223 10.88 -24.80 24.42
CA GLN A 223 11.99 -24.69 25.36
C GLN A 223 13.10 -23.77 24.81
N LEU A 224 13.46 -23.91 23.53
CA LEU A 224 14.48 -23.09 22.88
C LEU A 224 14.12 -21.59 22.89
N PHE A 225 12.96 -21.23 22.35
CA PHE A 225 12.59 -19.81 22.21
C PHE A 225 12.23 -19.17 23.55
N ARG A 226 11.65 -19.93 24.50
CA ARG A 226 11.56 -19.49 25.90
C ARG A 226 12.93 -19.38 26.56
N GLY A 227 13.90 -20.20 26.21
CA GLY A 227 15.29 -20.04 26.64
C GLY A 227 15.87 -18.69 26.18
N TYR A 228 15.55 -18.25 24.95
CA TYR A 228 15.99 -16.95 24.44
C TYR A 228 15.29 -15.74 25.05
N GLY A 229 14.06 -15.90 25.53
CA GLY A 229 13.29 -14.80 26.12
C GLY A 229 11.93 -14.54 25.45
N TYR A 230 11.54 -15.30 24.43
CA TYR A 230 10.29 -15.11 23.71
C TYR A 230 9.13 -15.94 24.29
N GLU A 231 7.90 -15.61 23.90
CA GLU A 231 6.74 -16.51 23.99
C GLU A 231 6.38 -17.04 22.59
N PRO A 232 6.60 -18.34 22.32
CA PRO A 232 6.31 -18.94 21.02
C PRO A 232 4.82 -19.24 20.85
N LEU A 233 4.24 -18.71 19.78
CA LEU A 233 2.85 -18.92 19.34
C LEU A 233 2.87 -19.80 18.08
N PHE A 234 2.11 -20.89 18.07
CA PHE A 234 2.17 -21.89 17.00
C PHE A 234 0.99 -21.73 16.04
N VAL A 235 1.29 -21.65 14.75
CA VAL A 235 0.33 -21.73 13.65
C VAL A 235 0.74 -22.91 12.79
N CYS A 236 0.05 -24.05 12.95
CA CYS A 236 0.43 -25.32 12.38
C CYS A 236 -0.71 -25.92 11.55
N GLY A 237 -0.44 -26.27 10.29
CA GLY A 237 -1.45 -26.87 9.44
C GLY A 237 -1.16 -26.72 7.95
N HIS A 238 -2.14 -27.10 7.14
CA HIS A 238 -2.06 -27.02 5.68
C HIS A 238 -3.42 -26.77 5.00
N GLU A 239 -4.53 -26.85 5.72
CA GLU A 239 -5.85 -26.55 5.18
C GLU A 239 -6.13 -25.05 5.34
N PRO A 240 -6.33 -24.27 4.26
CA PRO A 240 -6.53 -22.83 4.33
C PRO A 240 -7.69 -22.42 5.25
N GLU A 241 -8.79 -23.16 5.22
CA GLU A 241 -9.99 -22.92 6.03
C GLU A 241 -9.71 -22.93 7.54
N GLU A 242 -8.74 -23.72 7.99
CA GLU A 242 -8.30 -23.78 9.39
C GLU A 242 -7.14 -22.81 9.67
N MET A 243 -6.24 -22.65 8.70
CA MET A 243 -5.04 -21.83 8.84
C MET A 243 -5.35 -20.34 8.89
N HIS A 244 -6.33 -19.85 8.11
CA HIS A 244 -6.71 -18.43 8.10
C HIS A 244 -7.20 -17.95 9.48
N PRO A 245 -8.22 -18.58 10.11
CA PRO A 245 -8.61 -18.24 11.49
C PRO A 245 -7.45 -18.32 12.47
N LEU A 246 -6.67 -19.40 12.43
CA LEU A 246 -5.57 -19.62 13.37
C LEU A 246 -4.49 -18.54 13.28
N MET A 247 -4.12 -18.13 12.07
CA MET A 247 -3.15 -17.06 11.85
C MET A 247 -3.70 -15.71 12.28
N ALA A 248 -4.97 -15.41 11.96
CA ALA A 248 -5.62 -14.17 12.34
C ALA A 248 -5.66 -14.00 13.86
N ASP A 249 -6.14 -15.01 14.58
CA ASP A 249 -6.19 -15.01 16.05
C ASP A 249 -4.80 -14.91 16.68
N THR A 250 -3.81 -15.59 16.10
CA THR A 250 -2.43 -15.58 16.60
C THR A 250 -1.77 -14.22 16.42
N LEU A 251 -1.93 -13.59 15.25
CA LEU A 251 -1.44 -12.23 15.03
C LEU A 251 -2.19 -11.24 15.92
N ASP A 252 -3.50 -11.37 16.06
CA ASP A 252 -4.28 -10.48 16.92
C ASP A 252 -3.81 -10.54 18.37
N ARG A 253 -3.50 -11.74 18.86
CA ARG A 253 -2.88 -11.93 20.16
C ARG A 253 -1.48 -11.30 20.23
N ALA A 254 -0.61 -11.60 19.28
CA ALA A 254 0.77 -11.12 19.27
C ALA A 254 0.84 -9.58 19.27
N PHE A 255 0.06 -8.92 18.41
CA PHE A 255 0.02 -7.46 18.34
C PHE A 255 -0.60 -6.81 19.59
N SER A 256 -1.58 -7.46 20.21
CA SER A 256 -2.13 -6.99 21.50
C SER A 256 -1.12 -7.12 22.64
N GLU A 257 -0.34 -8.21 22.69
CA GLU A 257 0.73 -8.39 23.67
C GLU A 257 1.84 -7.34 23.48
N ILE A 258 2.27 -7.09 22.23
CA ILE A 258 3.24 -6.03 21.88
C ILE A 258 2.76 -4.66 22.37
N ALA A 259 1.53 -4.28 22.01
CA ALA A 259 0.94 -3.00 22.40
C ALA A 259 0.86 -2.85 23.92
N GLY A 260 0.48 -3.92 24.63
CA GLY A 260 0.43 -3.95 26.09
C GLY A 260 1.81 -3.70 26.73
N PHE A 261 2.88 -4.32 26.21
CA PHE A 261 4.24 -4.09 26.70
C PHE A 261 4.71 -2.66 26.46
N GLN A 262 4.48 -2.12 25.27
CA GLN A 262 4.83 -0.73 24.93
C GLN A 262 4.06 0.27 25.79
N GLN A 263 2.75 0.08 25.95
CA GLN A 263 1.90 0.94 26.78
C GLN A 263 2.36 0.95 28.25
N ALA A 264 2.61 -0.23 28.83
CA ALA A 264 3.06 -0.34 30.22
C ALA A 264 4.41 0.37 30.44
N ALA A 265 5.36 0.19 29.53
CA ALA A 265 6.67 0.82 29.60
C ALA A 265 6.59 2.35 29.46
N ARG A 266 5.79 2.85 28.52
CA ARG A 266 5.63 4.29 28.24
C ARG A 266 4.85 5.04 29.32
N GLN A 267 3.95 4.35 30.03
CA GLN A 267 3.23 4.91 31.18
C GLN A 267 4.08 4.94 32.47
N GLY A 268 5.37 4.58 32.40
CA GLY A 268 6.28 4.65 33.55
C GLY A 268 6.14 3.48 34.52
N SER A 269 5.53 2.37 34.11
CA SER A 269 5.53 1.16 34.93
C SER A 269 6.94 0.55 34.92
N PRO A 270 7.62 0.43 36.08
CA PRO A 270 8.96 -0.14 36.12
C PRO A 270 8.91 -1.61 35.68
N MET A 271 9.52 -1.91 34.54
CA MET A 271 9.69 -3.28 34.08
C MET A 271 10.75 -3.98 34.92
N LYS A 272 10.33 -5.03 35.66
CA LYS A 272 11.23 -5.83 36.51
C LYS A 272 12.16 -6.76 35.73
N ALA A 273 11.80 -7.07 34.47
CA ALA A 273 12.54 -7.95 33.57
C ALA A 273 12.18 -7.64 32.10
N ILE A 274 12.96 -8.16 31.16
CA ILE A 274 12.64 -8.11 29.72
C ILE A 274 11.30 -8.86 29.50
N PRO A 275 10.33 -8.29 28.76
CA PRO A 275 9.04 -8.93 28.51
C PRO A 275 9.25 -10.19 27.66
N ARG A 276 8.32 -11.13 27.81
CA ARG A 276 8.26 -12.30 26.93
C ARG A 276 7.63 -11.88 25.60
N TRP A 277 8.43 -11.26 24.74
CA TRP A 277 7.99 -10.81 23.42
C TRP A 277 7.43 -11.99 22.61
N PRO A 278 6.28 -11.83 21.94
CA PRO A 278 5.74 -12.90 21.13
C PRO A 278 6.65 -13.19 19.93
N MET A 279 6.72 -14.46 19.56
CA MET A 279 7.23 -14.89 18.27
C MET A 279 6.30 -15.95 17.71
N ILE A 280 6.13 -15.99 16.39
CA ILE A 280 5.24 -16.93 15.72
C ILE A 280 6.06 -18.03 15.07
N ILE A 281 5.64 -19.28 15.24
CA ILE A 281 6.14 -20.43 14.51
C ILE A 281 5.05 -20.81 13.50
N LEU A 282 5.27 -20.47 12.24
CA LEU A 282 4.38 -20.88 11.14
C LEU A 282 4.89 -22.18 10.55
N ARG A 283 4.26 -23.29 10.91
CA ARG A 283 4.55 -24.63 10.37
C ARG A 283 3.55 -24.98 9.27
N SER A 284 3.94 -24.71 8.02
CA SER A 284 3.15 -25.02 6.81
C SER A 284 4.01 -25.76 5.77
N PRO A 285 3.43 -26.46 4.78
CA PRO A 285 4.21 -27.20 3.79
C PRO A 285 5.10 -26.30 2.93
N LYS A 286 6.36 -26.69 2.68
CA LYS A 286 7.16 -26.04 1.63
C LYS A 286 6.50 -26.22 0.25
N GLY A 287 6.35 -25.13 -0.49
CA GLY A 287 5.65 -25.13 -1.78
C GLY A 287 4.13 -25.30 -1.68
N TRP A 288 3.56 -24.93 -0.53
CA TRP A 288 2.13 -25.03 -0.22
C TRP A 288 1.24 -24.56 -1.36
N THR A 289 0.15 -25.27 -1.65
CA THR A 289 -0.80 -25.03 -2.76
C THR A 289 -0.26 -25.37 -4.16
N GLY A 290 1.02 -25.74 -4.26
CA GLY A 290 1.64 -26.17 -5.51
C GLY A 290 1.37 -27.64 -5.86
N PRO A 291 1.99 -28.15 -6.94
CA PRO A 291 1.86 -29.55 -7.33
C PRO A 291 2.32 -30.49 -6.21
N LYS A 292 1.46 -31.44 -5.83
CA LYS A 292 1.78 -32.45 -4.81
C LYS A 292 2.88 -33.40 -5.28
N THR A 293 2.82 -33.80 -6.55
CA THR A 293 3.79 -34.69 -7.20
C THR A 293 4.08 -34.25 -8.63
N VAL A 294 5.32 -34.43 -9.07
CA VAL A 294 5.76 -34.29 -10.47
C VAL A 294 6.63 -35.50 -10.79
N ASP A 295 6.37 -36.19 -11.91
CA ASP A 295 7.06 -37.44 -12.29
C ASP A 295 7.07 -38.52 -11.18
N GLY A 296 5.95 -38.66 -10.47
CA GLY A 296 5.82 -39.59 -9.34
C GLY A 296 6.65 -39.24 -8.10
N LYS A 297 7.35 -38.08 -8.10
CA LYS A 297 8.16 -37.61 -6.96
C LYS A 297 7.37 -36.59 -6.16
N LYS A 298 7.43 -36.69 -4.82
CA LYS A 298 6.85 -35.70 -3.91
C LYS A 298 7.51 -34.32 -4.10
N VAL A 299 6.68 -33.29 -4.22
CA VAL A 299 7.07 -31.89 -4.41
C VAL A 299 6.58 -31.01 -3.25
N GLU A 300 5.26 -30.83 -3.07
CA GLU A 300 4.70 -30.11 -1.91
C GLU A 300 5.10 -30.77 -0.58
N GLY A 301 5.44 -29.95 0.41
CA GLY A 301 5.94 -30.41 1.71
C GLY A 301 7.28 -31.14 1.58
N PHE A 302 8.09 -30.79 0.58
CA PHE A 302 9.39 -31.39 0.31
C PHE A 302 10.38 -30.39 -0.30
N TRP A 303 11.68 -30.69 -0.22
CA TRP A 303 12.74 -29.78 -0.72
C TRP A 303 12.67 -29.54 -2.23
N ARG A 304 12.07 -30.46 -3.01
CA ARG A 304 11.92 -30.31 -4.47
C ARG A 304 11.09 -29.10 -4.88
N ALA A 305 10.24 -28.59 -3.99
CA ALA A 305 9.52 -27.35 -4.25
C ALA A 305 10.40 -26.09 -4.16
N HIS A 306 11.66 -26.17 -3.72
CA HIS A 306 12.47 -24.99 -3.38
C HIS A 306 12.66 -24.00 -4.52
N GLN A 307 13.07 -24.45 -5.70
CA GLN A 307 13.23 -23.60 -6.89
C GLN A 307 11.99 -23.67 -7.77
N VAL A 308 12.12 -24.28 -8.95
CA VAL A 308 11.05 -24.44 -9.95
C VAL A 308 10.52 -25.88 -9.86
N PRO A 309 9.30 -26.11 -9.34
CA PRO A 309 8.78 -27.45 -9.08
C PRO A 309 8.46 -28.26 -10.35
N VAL A 310 8.11 -27.59 -11.45
CA VAL A 310 7.78 -28.21 -12.74
C VAL A 310 8.76 -27.67 -13.78
N ALA A 311 9.76 -28.47 -14.16
CA ALA A 311 10.74 -28.05 -15.18
C ALA A 311 10.24 -28.36 -16.59
N ALA A 312 10.91 -27.85 -17.64
CA ALA A 312 10.65 -28.23 -19.04
C ALA A 312 9.18 -28.10 -19.50
N CYS A 313 8.40 -27.19 -18.92
CA CYS A 313 6.99 -26.96 -19.30
C CYS A 313 6.83 -26.51 -20.76
N ARG A 314 7.90 -26.00 -21.39
CA ARG A 314 7.88 -25.56 -22.78
C ARG A 314 8.06 -26.72 -23.76
N GLU A 315 8.79 -27.76 -23.37
CA GLU A 315 9.14 -28.91 -24.21
C GLU A 315 8.31 -30.16 -23.90
N ASN A 316 7.73 -30.25 -22.70
CA ASN A 316 6.96 -31.41 -22.24
C ASN A 316 5.49 -31.03 -22.02
N GLU A 317 4.60 -31.63 -22.81
CA GLU A 317 3.15 -31.39 -22.77
C GLU A 317 2.53 -31.76 -21.41
N ASP A 318 2.97 -32.86 -20.77
CA ASP A 318 2.47 -33.24 -19.45
C ASP A 318 2.84 -32.18 -18.40
N HIS A 319 4.03 -31.59 -18.51
CA HIS A 319 4.49 -30.54 -17.61
C HIS A 319 3.81 -29.20 -17.88
N CYS A 320 3.49 -28.90 -19.14
CA CYS A 320 2.65 -27.77 -19.53
C CYS A 320 1.26 -27.91 -18.88
N ASN A 321 0.66 -29.09 -18.97
CA ASN A 321 -0.64 -29.40 -18.38
C ASN A 321 -0.64 -29.30 -16.84
N ILE A 322 0.43 -29.74 -16.17
CA ILE A 322 0.59 -29.56 -14.72
C ILE A 322 0.61 -28.06 -14.38
N LEU A 323 1.38 -27.25 -15.11
CA LEU A 323 1.47 -25.81 -14.88
C LEU A 323 0.13 -25.11 -15.12
N GLU A 324 -0.57 -25.43 -16.22
CA GLU A 324 -1.87 -24.84 -16.52
C GLU A 324 -2.91 -25.20 -15.44
N ASN A 325 -3.00 -26.48 -15.05
CA ASN A 325 -3.91 -26.91 -13.99
C ASN A 325 -3.59 -26.25 -12.65
N TRP A 326 -2.31 -26.08 -12.34
CA TRP A 326 -1.88 -25.40 -11.12
C TRP A 326 -2.29 -23.92 -11.13
N LEU A 327 -2.02 -23.18 -12.19
CA LEU A 327 -2.46 -21.78 -12.32
C LEU A 327 -3.99 -21.66 -12.27
N ARG A 328 -4.72 -22.55 -12.95
CA ARG A 328 -6.19 -22.57 -12.94
C ARG A 328 -6.76 -22.93 -11.56
N SER A 329 -6.03 -23.68 -10.72
CA SER A 329 -6.49 -24.03 -9.37
C SER A 329 -6.70 -22.81 -8.46
N TYR A 330 -6.04 -21.68 -8.75
CA TYR A 330 -6.24 -20.42 -8.04
C TYR A 330 -7.50 -19.66 -8.49
N GLN A 331 -8.14 -20.10 -9.57
CA GLN A 331 -9.36 -19.51 -10.15
C GLN A 331 -9.18 -18.03 -10.51
N PRO A 332 -8.31 -17.67 -11.48
CA PRO A 332 -7.99 -16.27 -11.79
C PRO A 332 -9.21 -15.40 -12.14
N ASP A 333 -10.27 -15.96 -12.74
CA ASP A 333 -11.53 -15.25 -13.03
C ASP A 333 -12.30 -14.85 -11.76
N ASP A 334 -12.06 -15.54 -10.64
CA ASP A 334 -12.56 -15.14 -9.33
C ASP A 334 -11.75 -13.98 -8.74
N LEU A 335 -10.54 -13.73 -9.21
CA LEU A 335 -9.58 -12.81 -8.60
C LEU A 335 -9.42 -11.50 -9.37
N PHE A 336 -9.44 -11.59 -10.71
CA PHE A 336 -9.24 -10.47 -11.62
C PHE A 336 -10.48 -10.26 -12.50
N ASP A 337 -10.73 -9.03 -12.93
CA ASP A 337 -11.79 -8.70 -13.88
C ASP A 337 -11.39 -8.96 -15.34
N GLU A 338 -12.29 -8.66 -16.28
CA GLU A 338 -12.06 -8.82 -17.71
C GLU A 338 -10.92 -7.93 -18.26
N GLN A 339 -10.54 -6.87 -17.54
CA GLN A 339 -9.42 -6.01 -17.89
C GLN A 339 -8.12 -6.46 -17.21
N GLY A 340 -8.15 -7.51 -16.39
CA GLY A 340 -7.02 -8.04 -15.64
C GLY A 340 -6.69 -7.25 -14.37
N ARG A 341 -7.62 -6.42 -13.90
CA ARG A 341 -7.47 -5.65 -12.66
C ARG A 341 -7.91 -6.52 -11.48
N LEU A 342 -7.23 -6.39 -10.35
CA LEU A 342 -7.66 -7.06 -9.11
C LEU A 342 -9.09 -6.61 -8.76
N LYS A 343 -9.97 -7.53 -8.38
CA LYS A 343 -11.35 -7.16 -8.04
C LYS A 343 -11.40 -6.16 -6.87
N PRO A 344 -12.33 -5.18 -6.88
CA PRO A 344 -12.37 -4.10 -5.90
C PRO A 344 -12.44 -4.57 -4.44
N GLU A 345 -13.18 -5.65 -4.16
CA GLU A 345 -13.28 -6.20 -2.80
C GLU A 345 -11.95 -6.81 -2.29
N LEU A 346 -11.05 -7.20 -3.19
CA LEU A 346 -9.71 -7.68 -2.87
C LEU A 346 -8.71 -6.53 -2.80
N GLN A 347 -8.83 -5.53 -3.69
CA GLN A 347 -8.03 -4.29 -3.61
C GLN A 347 -8.22 -3.60 -2.26
N ALA A 348 -9.46 -3.57 -1.76
CA ALA A 348 -9.78 -3.01 -0.47
C ALA A 348 -9.08 -3.71 0.71
N LEU A 349 -8.47 -4.90 0.52
CA LEU A 349 -7.70 -5.59 1.56
C LEU A 349 -6.26 -5.07 1.73
N ALA A 350 -5.73 -4.35 0.75
CA ALA A 350 -4.45 -3.68 0.88
C ALA A 350 -4.57 -2.43 1.76
N PRO A 351 -3.56 -2.10 2.58
CA PRO A 351 -3.46 -0.79 3.21
C PRO A 351 -3.48 0.31 2.14
N GLN A 352 -4.15 1.42 2.43
CA GLN A 352 -4.14 2.61 1.58
C GLN A 352 -3.20 3.65 2.19
N GLY A 353 -2.56 4.46 1.35
CA GLY A 353 -1.77 5.60 1.82
C GLY A 353 -2.67 6.73 2.30
N GLU A 354 -2.27 7.40 3.38
CA GLU A 354 -2.82 8.72 3.70
C GLU A 354 -2.15 9.79 2.83
N LEU A 355 -2.93 10.72 2.28
CA LEU A 355 -2.35 11.91 1.67
C LEU A 355 -1.59 12.70 2.75
N PRO A 356 -0.38 13.22 2.45
CA PRO A 356 0.35 14.07 3.39
C PRO A 356 -0.49 15.27 3.87
N PHE A 357 -1.42 15.71 3.02
CA PHE A 357 -2.38 16.77 3.33
C PHE A 357 -3.64 16.68 2.47
N ALA A 358 -4.82 16.74 3.09
CA ALA A 358 -6.11 16.82 2.41
C ALA A 358 -6.92 18.03 2.91
N GLY A 359 -6.91 19.13 2.16
CA GLY A 359 -7.39 20.43 2.68
C GLY A 359 -8.87 20.50 3.08
N HIS A 360 -9.78 19.94 2.28
CA HIS A 360 -11.21 19.94 2.60
C HIS A 360 -11.58 18.95 3.74
N PRO A 361 -11.01 17.72 3.84
CA PRO A 361 -11.05 16.92 5.06
C PRO A 361 -10.53 17.63 6.30
N THR A 362 -9.48 18.45 6.22
CA THR A 362 -9.00 19.26 7.36
C THR A 362 -10.13 20.14 7.91
N LEU A 363 -10.89 20.83 7.06
CA LEU A 363 -12.03 21.63 7.51
C LEU A 363 -13.21 20.77 7.99
N GLY A 364 -13.48 19.64 7.33
CA GLY A 364 -14.52 18.70 7.73
C GLY A 364 -14.28 18.12 9.12
N THR A 365 -13.05 17.71 9.43
CA THR A 365 -12.65 17.23 10.75
C THR A 365 -12.79 18.32 11.81
N ALA A 366 -12.34 19.54 11.51
CA ALA A 366 -12.51 20.67 12.43
C ALA A 366 -13.98 20.96 12.72
N HIS A 367 -14.83 20.95 11.67
CA HIS A 367 -16.27 21.13 11.79
C HIS A 367 -16.91 20.06 12.68
N ALA A 368 -16.63 18.78 12.43
CA ALA A 368 -17.18 17.66 13.20
C ALA A 368 -16.76 17.70 14.68
N LEU A 369 -15.50 18.05 14.97
CA LEU A 369 -15.03 18.19 16.35
C LEU A 369 -15.71 19.36 17.07
N LEU A 370 -15.84 20.52 16.41
CA LEU A 370 -16.53 21.68 16.97
C LEU A 370 -18.02 21.39 17.22
N GLU A 371 -18.68 20.69 16.30
CA GLU A 371 -20.08 20.25 16.45
C GLU A 371 -20.24 19.24 17.59
N ALA A 372 -19.27 18.35 17.79
CA ALA A 372 -19.19 17.43 18.93
C ALA A 372 -18.86 18.13 20.27
N GLY A 373 -18.71 19.46 20.28
CA GLY A 373 -18.48 20.25 21.49
C GLY A 373 -17.04 20.31 21.97
N TRP A 374 -16.06 19.94 21.13
CA TRP A 374 -14.65 20.13 21.48
C TRP A 374 -14.32 21.61 21.68
N LYS A 375 -13.60 21.89 22.77
CA LYS A 375 -13.14 23.24 23.11
C LYS A 375 -11.70 23.40 22.63
N THR A 376 -11.44 24.47 21.88
CA THR A 376 -10.07 24.80 21.48
C THR A 376 -9.31 25.40 22.65
N ASN A 377 -8.02 25.05 22.77
CA ASN A 377 -7.13 25.64 23.78
C ASN A 377 -6.90 27.14 23.53
N THR A 378 -6.93 27.56 22.26
CA THR A 378 -6.84 28.96 21.85
C THR A 378 -8.15 29.34 21.15
N PRO A 379 -8.88 30.36 21.63
CA PRO A 379 -10.11 30.82 20.98
C PRO A 379 -9.87 31.15 19.50
N GLY A 380 -10.78 30.69 18.63
CA GLY A 380 -10.72 30.96 17.19
C GLY A 380 -9.66 30.14 16.42
N ARG A 381 -8.98 29.17 17.05
CA ARG A 381 -7.87 28.44 16.43
C ARG A 381 -7.83 26.97 16.82
N MET A 382 -7.58 26.12 15.82
CA MET A 382 -7.27 24.70 15.95
C MET A 382 -5.97 24.39 15.20
N VAL A 383 -5.25 23.34 15.60
CA VAL A 383 -4.07 22.85 14.89
C VAL A 383 -4.26 21.36 14.67
N GLN A 384 -4.11 20.92 13.43
CA GLN A 384 -4.15 19.51 13.04
C GLN A 384 -2.75 19.08 12.62
N GLN A 385 -2.30 17.92 13.11
CA GLN A 385 -1.06 17.31 12.68
C GLN A 385 -1.35 16.46 11.43
N CYS A 386 -0.68 16.76 10.32
CA CYS A 386 -0.78 16.05 9.05
C CYS A 386 0.62 15.57 8.60
N GLY A 387 0.71 14.78 7.53
CA GLY A 387 2.00 14.36 6.95
C GLY A 387 2.88 15.53 6.48
N VAL A 388 2.28 16.65 6.07
CA VAL A 388 2.99 17.92 5.77
C VAL A 388 3.41 18.73 7.02
N GLY A 389 3.13 18.23 8.22
CA GLY A 389 3.35 18.91 9.49
C GLY A 389 2.08 19.54 10.08
N ASN A 390 2.26 20.54 10.93
CA ASN A 390 1.17 21.18 11.66
C ASN A 390 0.41 22.18 10.77
N VAL A 391 -0.85 21.86 10.46
CA VAL A 391 -1.76 22.71 9.72
C VAL A 391 -2.63 23.50 10.70
N VAL A 392 -2.56 24.82 10.62
CA VAL A 392 -3.38 25.72 11.44
C VAL A 392 -4.74 25.89 10.78
N VAL A 393 -5.81 25.78 11.57
CA VAL A 393 -7.19 26.08 11.18
C VAL A 393 -7.70 27.26 12.00
N THR A 394 -8.17 28.31 11.33
CA THR A 394 -8.85 29.45 11.95
C THR A 394 -10.36 29.26 11.93
N ILE A 395 -11.00 29.74 12.99
CA ILE A 395 -12.45 29.70 13.19
C ILE A 395 -12.92 31.15 13.30
N ALA A 396 -13.63 31.62 12.28
CA ALA A 396 -14.19 32.96 12.27
C ALA A 396 -15.39 33.07 13.24
N SER A 397 -15.78 34.30 13.59
CA SER A 397 -16.90 34.56 14.50
C SER A 397 -18.26 34.05 13.97
N ASP A 398 -18.39 33.91 12.65
CA ASP A 398 -19.58 33.35 12.00
C ASP A 398 -19.51 31.82 11.80
N GLY A 399 -18.49 31.17 12.37
CA GLY A 399 -18.24 29.74 12.26
C GLY A 399 -17.51 29.31 10.98
N THR A 400 -17.18 30.23 10.07
CA THR A 400 -16.41 29.89 8.86
C THR A 400 -15.03 29.36 9.23
N LEU A 401 -14.63 28.24 8.61
CA LEU A 401 -13.34 27.62 8.83
C LEU A 401 -12.39 27.90 7.66
N ALA A 402 -11.11 28.08 7.97
CA ALA A 402 -10.05 28.19 6.96
C ALA A 402 -8.77 27.54 7.46
N PHE A 403 -8.04 26.84 6.58
CA PHE A 403 -6.74 26.28 6.89
C PHE A 403 -5.63 27.14 6.28
N ALA A 404 -4.48 27.19 6.95
CA ALA A 404 -3.27 27.79 6.40
C ALA A 404 -2.70 26.88 5.30
N ALA A 405 -2.62 27.37 4.06
CA ALA A 405 -2.06 26.63 2.95
C ALA A 405 -0.60 26.24 3.26
N PRO A 406 -0.22 24.95 3.20
CA PRO A 406 1.16 24.52 3.24
C PRO A 406 2.04 25.20 2.18
N SER A 407 3.37 25.12 2.34
CA SER A 407 4.32 25.48 1.28
C SER A 407 4.15 24.55 0.08
N ALA A 408 4.39 25.07 -1.13
CA ALA A 408 4.35 24.27 -2.35
C ALA A 408 5.58 24.54 -3.22
N THR A 409 6.10 23.50 -3.86
CA THR A 409 7.11 23.60 -4.92
C THR A 409 6.40 23.81 -6.26
N LEU A 410 6.79 24.84 -7.00
CA LEU A 410 6.17 25.19 -8.28
C LEU A 410 7.16 24.93 -9.42
N THR A 411 6.76 24.11 -10.39
CA THR A 411 7.58 23.75 -11.56
C THR A 411 6.81 24.01 -12.84
N PRO A 412 7.27 24.93 -13.72
CA PRO A 412 6.65 25.13 -15.03
C PRO A 412 6.61 23.83 -15.83
N TYR A 413 5.50 23.60 -16.55
CA TYR A 413 5.28 22.38 -17.33
C TYR A 413 4.80 22.71 -18.73
N HIS A 414 5.30 21.97 -19.72
CA HIS A 414 4.96 22.15 -21.12
C HIS A 414 4.79 20.78 -21.78
N ASP A 415 3.61 20.53 -22.32
CA ASP A 415 3.33 19.33 -23.11
C ASP A 415 2.23 19.62 -24.14
N ALA A 416 2.37 19.07 -25.34
CA ALA A 416 1.36 19.13 -26.39
C ALA A 416 0.10 18.32 -26.02
N LEU A 417 0.21 17.35 -25.11
CA LEU A 417 -0.91 16.51 -24.64
C LEU A 417 -1.99 17.30 -23.91
N ILE A 418 -1.71 18.51 -23.41
CA ILE A 418 -2.66 19.30 -22.59
C ILE A 418 -3.96 19.58 -23.35
N SER A 419 -3.87 20.12 -24.57
CA SER A 419 -5.06 20.45 -25.36
C SER A 419 -5.87 19.20 -25.73
N THR A 420 -5.18 18.11 -26.06
CA THR A 420 -5.82 16.84 -26.42
C THR A 420 -6.52 16.22 -25.21
N ALA A 421 -5.84 16.15 -24.07
CA ALA A 421 -6.38 15.60 -22.82
C ALA A 421 -7.61 16.35 -22.33
N LEU A 422 -7.64 17.69 -22.45
CA LEU A 422 -8.79 18.51 -22.06
C LEU A 422 -9.85 18.66 -23.17
N ASN A 423 -9.55 18.20 -24.38
CA ASN A 423 -10.31 18.45 -25.61
C ASN A 423 -10.65 19.95 -25.78
N SER A 424 -9.66 20.81 -25.60
CA SER A 424 -9.84 22.28 -25.60
C SER A 424 -8.56 23.02 -25.98
N ASP A 425 -8.69 24.01 -26.87
CA ASP A 425 -7.61 24.94 -27.25
C ASP A 425 -7.73 26.31 -26.55
N ALA A 426 -8.66 26.46 -25.61
CA ALA A 426 -8.98 27.73 -24.95
C ALA A 426 -8.06 28.03 -23.74
N LEU A 427 -6.77 27.72 -23.89
CA LEU A 427 -5.72 27.92 -22.89
C LEU A 427 -5.29 29.40 -22.82
N ASP A 428 -5.04 29.92 -21.63
CA ASP A 428 -4.44 31.25 -21.45
C ASP A 428 -2.90 31.15 -21.47
N HIS A 429 -2.33 31.38 -22.65
CA HIS A 429 -0.87 31.34 -22.85
C HIS A 429 -0.11 32.52 -22.22
N SER A 430 -0.80 33.52 -21.64
CA SER A 430 -0.14 34.60 -20.91
C SER A 430 0.36 34.16 -19.53
N GLN A 431 -0.10 33.01 -19.06
CA GLN A 431 0.24 32.42 -17.77
C GLN A 431 0.86 31.02 -17.98
N PRO A 432 1.90 30.65 -17.22
CA PRO A 432 2.52 29.34 -17.38
C PRO A 432 1.64 28.23 -16.79
N VAL A 433 1.49 27.12 -17.51
CA VAL A 433 1.04 25.85 -16.93
C VAL A 433 2.10 25.39 -15.93
N THR A 434 1.69 24.96 -14.74
CA THR A 434 2.62 24.70 -13.63
C THR A 434 2.19 23.50 -12.82
N VAL A 435 3.14 22.59 -12.54
CA VAL A 435 2.98 21.57 -11.50
C VAL A 435 3.20 22.24 -10.15
N ALA A 436 2.20 22.16 -9.28
CA ALA A 436 2.29 22.59 -7.88
C ALA A 436 2.29 21.36 -6.97
N ASP A 437 3.35 21.21 -6.17
CA ASP A 437 3.56 20.08 -5.28
C ASP A 437 3.49 20.53 -3.82
N MET A 438 2.50 20.02 -3.08
CA MET A 438 2.35 20.22 -1.63
C MET A 438 2.21 18.89 -0.87
N GLY A 439 2.80 17.82 -1.40
CA GLY A 439 2.57 16.43 -0.99
C GLY A 439 1.54 15.73 -1.87
N ILE A 440 0.46 16.42 -2.24
CA ILE A 440 -0.38 16.11 -3.41
C ILE A 440 -0.02 17.10 -4.53
N ARG A 441 0.08 16.59 -5.75
CA ARG A 441 0.59 17.31 -6.93
C ARG A 441 -0.55 17.64 -7.89
N TRP A 442 -0.70 18.92 -8.23
CA TRP A 442 -1.71 19.40 -9.16
C TRP A 442 -1.08 20.07 -10.36
N LEU A 443 -1.53 19.71 -11.57
CA LEU A 443 -1.19 20.46 -12.78
C LEU A 443 -2.17 21.63 -12.94
N LEU A 444 -1.71 22.85 -12.67
CA LEU A 444 -2.50 24.07 -12.80
C LEU A 444 -2.49 24.52 -14.26
N ILE A 445 -3.68 24.60 -14.88
CA ILE A 445 -3.84 24.88 -16.30
C ILE A 445 -4.65 26.18 -16.49
N PRO A 446 -4.01 27.30 -16.85
CA PRO A 446 -4.70 28.57 -17.09
C PRO A 446 -5.59 28.48 -18.35
N MET A 447 -6.84 28.91 -18.24
CA MET A 447 -7.83 28.97 -19.31
C MET A 447 -8.28 30.42 -19.52
N VAL A 448 -8.65 30.77 -20.76
CA VAL A 448 -8.99 32.17 -21.13
C VAL A 448 -10.23 32.72 -20.42
N SER A 449 -11.11 31.86 -19.90
CA SER A 449 -12.34 32.26 -19.20
C SER A 449 -12.93 31.14 -18.36
N ALA A 450 -13.85 31.49 -17.46
CA ALA A 450 -14.68 30.53 -16.75
C ALA A 450 -15.51 29.64 -17.69
N GLU A 451 -15.95 30.16 -18.85
CA GLU A 451 -16.67 29.34 -19.83
C GLU A 451 -15.74 28.28 -20.44
N ALA A 452 -14.51 28.64 -20.76
CA ALA A 452 -13.50 27.69 -21.25
C ALA A 452 -13.23 26.56 -20.25
N VAL A 453 -13.22 26.85 -18.95
CA VAL A 453 -13.10 25.81 -17.90
C VAL A 453 -14.32 24.88 -17.90
N ARG A 454 -15.53 25.45 -18.01
CA ARG A 454 -16.78 24.70 -17.97
C ARG A 454 -16.96 23.77 -19.18
N THR A 455 -16.47 24.16 -20.35
CA THR A 455 -16.63 23.40 -21.59
C THR A 455 -15.56 22.34 -21.82
N VAL A 456 -14.57 22.20 -20.92
CA VAL A 456 -13.60 21.09 -20.94
C VAL A 456 -14.34 19.75 -20.89
N ILE A 457 -14.06 18.87 -21.84
CA ILE A 457 -14.59 17.49 -21.87
C ILE A 457 -13.38 16.56 -22.00
N PRO A 458 -12.82 16.08 -20.88
CA PRO A 458 -11.58 15.33 -20.92
C PRO A 458 -11.73 13.99 -21.65
N ASP A 459 -10.74 13.63 -22.48
CA ASP A 459 -10.57 12.24 -22.87
C ASP A 459 -9.88 11.49 -21.73
N VAL A 460 -10.49 10.41 -21.24
CA VAL A 460 -10.01 9.71 -20.03
C VAL A 460 -8.61 9.14 -20.24
N ASN A 461 -8.33 8.58 -21.42
CA ASN A 461 -7.06 7.93 -21.69
C ASN A 461 -5.94 8.97 -21.85
N ASP A 462 -6.22 10.07 -22.57
CA ASP A 462 -5.23 11.13 -22.76
C ASP A 462 -5.03 11.97 -21.49
N LEU A 463 -6.06 12.12 -20.66
CA LEU A 463 -5.92 12.71 -19.34
C LEU A 463 -5.07 11.83 -18.42
N GLU A 464 -5.29 10.51 -18.40
CA GLU A 464 -4.47 9.58 -17.62
C GLU A 464 -3.00 9.61 -18.06
N ARG A 465 -2.75 9.69 -19.38
CA ARG A 465 -1.40 9.87 -19.93
C ARG A 465 -0.77 11.20 -19.49
N LEU A 466 -1.52 12.30 -19.54
CA LEU A 466 -1.04 13.62 -19.10
C LEU A 466 -0.70 13.61 -17.61
N ILE A 467 -1.58 13.07 -16.76
CA ILE A 467 -1.38 12.92 -15.31
C ILE A 467 -0.10 12.13 -15.03
N THR A 468 0.07 11.00 -15.72
CA THR A 468 1.26 10.15 -15.60
C THR A 468 2.53 10.89 -16.03
N HIS A 469 2.50 11.55 -17.20
CA HIS A 469 3.68 12.21 -17.77
C HIS A 469 4.10 13.47 -17.00
N ALA A 470 3.13 14.23 -16.49
CA ALA A 470 3.38 15.35 -15.60
C ALA A 470 3.75 14.92 -14.16
N SER A 471 3.58 13.62 -13.85
CA SER A 471 3.73 13.04 -12.51
C SER A 471 2.91 13.81 -11.47
N VAL A 472 1.63 14.02 -11.75
CA VAL A 472 0.69 14.71 -10.85
C VAL A 472 -0.42 13.76 -10.41
N ASP A 473 -1.15 14.10 -9.35
CA ASP A 473 -2.31 13.34 -8.87
C ASP A 473 -3.62 13.77 -9.56
N GLY A 474 -3.65 15.01 -10.08
CA GLY A 474 -4.79 15.55 -10.79
C GLY A 474 -4.46 16.83 -11.56
N VAL A 475 -5.40 17.28 -12.39
CA VAL A 475 -5.29 18.52 -13.15
C VAL A 475 -6.35 19.52 -12.70
N MET A 476 -5.98 20.80 -12.72
CA MET A 476 -6.86 21.89 -12.32
C MET A 476 -6.89 22.99 -13.39
N PRO A 477 -7.77 22.87 -14.40
CA PRO A 477 -8.07 23.99 -15.27
C PRO A 477 -8.78 25.09 -14.47
N PHE A 478 -8.31 26.33 -14.63
CA PHE A 478 -8.86 27.51 -13.96
C PHE A 478 -8.96 28.71 -14.91
N GLY A 479 -9.97 29.55 -14.74
CA GLY A 479 -10.21 30.68 -15.64
C GLY A 479 -11.04 31.79 -14.98
N PRO A 480 -10.86 33.05 -15.42
CA PRO A 480 -11.50 34.20 -14.79
C PRO A 480 -13.00 34.28 -15.11
N LEU A 481 -13.80 34.71 -14.13
CA LEU A 481 -15.18 35.13 -14.35
C LEU A 481 -15.25 36.57 -14.89
N PRO A 482 -16.35 36.95 -15.57
CA PRO A 482 -16.63 38.34 -15.92
C PRO A 482 -16.57 39.29 -14.72
N SER A 483 -16.13 40.52 -14.96
CA SER A 483 -16.09 41.56 -13.92
C SER A 483 -17.49 41.84 -13.36
N GLY A 484 -17.61 41.89 -12.04
CA GLY A 484 -18.87 42.15 -11.33
C GLY A 484 -19.54 40.91 -10.73
N GLU A 485 -19.04 39.69 -11.02
CA GLU A 485 -19.44 38.48 -10.29
C GLU A 485 -18.83 38.44 -8.88
N ALA A 486 -19.52 37.72 -7.98
CA ALA A 486 -19.07 37.56 -6.59
C ALA A 486 -17.80 36.70 -6.49
N GLU A 487 -17.62 35.75 -7.40
CA GLU A 487 -16.42 34.92 -7.55
C GLU A 487 -15.53 35.43 -8.69
N GLN A 488 -14.23 35.22 -8.56
CA GLN A 488 -13.23 35.69 -9.53
C GLN A 488 -12.75 34.58 -10.45
N TYR A 489 -12.77 33.31 -10.01
CA TYR A 489 -12.29 32.17 -10.79
C TYR A 489 -13.27 31.00 -10.78
N GLU A 490 -13.43 30.35 -11.93
CA GLU A 490 -14.01 29.01 -12.06
C GLU A 490 -12.87 28.03 -12.13
N VAL A 491 -13.00 26.91 -11.42
CA VAL A 491 -12.01 25.84 -11.41
C VAL A 491 -12.69 24.48 -11.48
N ARG A 492 -11.96 23.48 -11.96
CA ARG A 492 -12.34 22.06 -11.86
C ARG A 492 -11.18 21.25 -11.32
N GLY A 493 -11.43 20.29 -10.44
CA GLY A 493 -10.44 19.32 -9.98
C GLY A 493 -10.70 18.00 -10.68
N LEU A 494 -9.91 17.68 -11.70
CA LEU A 494 -10.10 16.51 -12.54
C LEU A 494 -9.03 15.46 -12.24
N LEU A 495 -9.47 14.24 -11.94
CA LEU A 495 -8.63 13.10 -11.61
C LEU A 495 -9.01 11.91 -12.49
N VAL A 496 -8.10 10.93 -12.60
CA VAL A 496 -8.43 9.61 -13.15
C VAL A 496 -8.23 8.60 -12.03
N GLU A 497 -9.33 8.04 -11.54
CA GLU A 497 -9.33 7.04 -10.48
C GLU A 497 -9.85 5.72 -11.05
N HIS A 498 -9.07 4.64 -10.89
CA HIS A 498 -9.43 3.32 -11.41
C HIS A 498 -9.75 3.33 -12.91
N GLY A 499 -9.07 4.18 -13.69
CA GLY A 499 -9.28 4.36 -15.13
C GLY A 499 -10.61 5.05 -15.49
N SER A 500 -11.27 5.71 -14.54
CA SER A 500 -12.48 6.51 -14.76
C SER A 500 -12.22 7.96 -14.41
N LEU A 501 -12.81 8.89 -15.16
CA LEU A 501 -12.77 10.32 -14.83
C LEU A 501 -13.56 10.58 -13.54
N THR A 502 -12.87 11.11 -12.53
CA THR A 502 -13.47 11.64 -11.30
C THR A 502 -13.32 13.16 -11.29
N GLU A 503 -14.40 13.88 -10.98
CA GLU A 503 -14.34 15.32 -10.73
C GLU A 503 -14.72 15.61 -9.28
N ASP A 504 -13.77 16.21 -8.55
CA ASP A 504 -14.00 16.63 -7.18
C ASP A 504 -14.77 17.97 -7.14
N PRO A 505 -15.95 18.01 -6.50
CA PRO A 505 -16.76 19.22 -6.44
C PRO A 505 -16.15 20.35 -5.62
N ILE A 506 -15.23 20.07 -4.70
CA ILE A 506 -14.48 21.05 -3.88
C ILE A 506 -13.13 20.45 -3.53
N THR A 507 -12.05 21.01 -4.05
CA THR A 507 -10.69 20.48 -3.76
C THR A 507 -9.85 21.50 -3.02
N GLY A 508 -9.73 21.32 -1.69
CA GLY A 508 -8.99 22.24 -0.84
C GLY A 508 -7.51 22.35 -1.21
N SER A 509 -6.85 21.23 -1.49
CA SER A 509 -5.42 21.17 -1.87
C SER A 509 -5.15 21.82 -3.23
N ALA A 510 -6.00 21.57 -4.24
CA ALA A 510 -5.86 22.21 -5.54
C ALA A 510 -6.03 23.75 -5.44
N ASN A 511 -7.00 24.23 -4.66
CA ASN A 511 -7.17 25.66 -4.41
C ASN A 511 -6.00 26.27 -3.61
N ALA A 512 -5.40 25.53 -2.68
CA ALA A 512 -4.19 25.93 -1.97
C ALA A 512 -2.99 26.05 -2.93
N CYS A 513 -2.82 25.09 -3.85
CA CYS A 513 -1.83 25.13 -4.92
C CYS A 513 -2.04 26.35 -5.83
N LEU A 514 -3.28 26.62 -6.25
CA LEU A 514 -3.61 27.78 -7.08
C LEU A 514 -3.29 29.11 -6.36
N ALA A 515 -3.54 29.18 -5.05
CA ALA A 515 -3.17 30.36 -4.27
C ALA A 515 -1.65 30.55 -4.18
N ARG A 516 -0.89 29.47 -3.96
CA ARG A 516 0.58 29.51 -3.99
C ARG A 516 1.12 29.93 -5.37
N TYR A 517 0.47 29.48 -6.44
CA TYR A 517 0.76 29.88 -7.80
C TYR A 517 0.57 31.39 -8.02
N PHE A 518 -0.56 31.98 -7.62
CA PHE A 518 -0.77 33.43 -7.73
C PHE A 518 0.17 34.25 -6.83
N ALA A 519 0.52 33.73 -5.65
CA ALA A 519 1.51 34.36 -4.77
C ALA A 519 2.88 34.46 -5.48
N ALA A 520 3.32 33.38 -6.13
CA ALA A 520 4.60 33.32 -6.84
C ALA A 520 4.66 34.24 -8.06
N GLN A 521 3.51 34.58 -8.66
CA GLN A 521 3.41 35.57 -9.74
C GLN A 521 3.47 37.03 -9.26
N GLY A 522 3.62 37.27 -7.96
CA GLY A 522 3.74 38.62 -7.39
C GLY A 522 2.42 39.40 -7.34
N LYS A 523 1.26 38.73 -7.39
CA LYS A 523 -0.06 39.36 -7.32
C LYS A 523 -0.97 38.71 -6.25
N PRO A 524 -0.56 38.64 -4.97
CA PRO A 524 -1.43 38.14 -3.91
C PRO A 524 -2.62 39.09 -3.75
N HIS A 525 -3.83 38.58 -3.95
CA HIS A 525 -5.06 39.30 -3.73
C HIS A 525 -6.11 38.33 -3.21
N ASN A 526 -7.01 38.81 -2.35
CA ASN A 526 -8.10 37.96 -1.87
C ASN A 526 -9.07 37.68 -3.02
N TYR A 527 -9.47 36.42 -3.17
CA TYR A 527 -10.40 36.03 -4.22
C TYR A 527 -11.32 34.90 -3.74
N ARG A 528 -12.42 34.73 -4.48
CA ARG A 528 -13.35 33.61 -4.28
C ARG A 528 -13.40 32.76 -5.54
N VAL A 529 -13.51 31.45 -5.33
CA VAL A 529 -13.53 30.44 -6.38
C VAL A 529 -14.87 29.74 -6.42
N ARG A 530 -15.37 29.49 -7.63
CA ARG A 530 -16.48 28.61 -7.94
C ARG A 530 -15.95 27.26 -8.44
N GLN A 531 -16.36 26.16 -7.80
CA GLN A 531 -16.01 24.79 -8.19
C GLN A 531 -17.25 23.87 -8.14
N GLY A 532 -17.26 22.84 -8.98
CA GLY A 532 -18.26 21.78 -8.96
C GLY A 532 -19.48 22.04 -9.86
N THR A 533 -19.47 23.11 -10.66
CA THR A 533 -20.57 23.49 -11.56
C THR A 533 -20.97 22.34 -12.50
N GLN A 534 -19.99 21.65 -13.10
CA GLN A 534 -20.23 20.55 -14.04
C GLN A 534 -20.83 19.31 -13.37
N VAL A 535 -20.49 19.07 -12.10
CA VAL A 535 -21.07 18.00 -11.27
C VAL A 535 -22.27 18.45 -10.44
N ARG A 536 -22.89 19.57 -10.82
CA ARG A 536 -24.11 20.15 -10.20
C ARG A 536 -23.97 20.42 -8.70
N ARG A 537 -22.77 20.81 -8.27
CA ARG A 537 -22.48 21.30 -6.91
C ARG A 537 -22.21 22.80 -6.93
N GLN A 538 -22.50 23.48 -5.82
CA GLN A 538 -22.33 24.93 -5.66
C GLN A 538 -21.14 25.24 -4.75
N GLY A 539 -19.99 24.65 -5.06
CA GLY A 539 -18.79 24.79 -4.26
C GLY A 539 -18.27 26.24 -4.26
N ARG A 540 -17.95 26.78 -3.07
CA ARG A 540 -17.34 28.10 -2.91
C ARG A 540 -16.16 28.06 -1.96
N VAL A 541 -15.00 28.47 -2.46
CA VAL A 541 -13.76 28.59 -1.67
C VAL A 541 -13.38 30.06 -1.59
N ASN A 542 -13.05 30.51 -0.38
CA ASN A 542 -12.50 31.82 -0.08
C ASN A 542 -10.99 31.68 0.10
N VAL A 543 -10.23 32.52 -0.59
CA VAL A 543 -8.77 32.62 -0.43
C VAL A 543 -8.45 34.00 0.12
N ALA A 544 -7.78 34.04 1.27
CA ALA A 544 -7.33 35.27 1.92
C ALA A 544 -5.82 35.26 2.14
N TYR A 545 -5.16 36.33 1.74
CA TYR A 545 -3.73 36.56 1.96
C TYR A 545 -3.57 37.50 3.16
N GLU A 546 -2.96 36.99 4.23
CA GLU A 546 -2.72 37.73 5.46
C GLU A 546 -1.24 37.63 5.84
N GLY A 547 -0.47 38.66 5.47
CA GLY A 547 0.98 38.63 5.57
C GLY A 547 1.56 37.51 4.70
N GLU A 548 2.30 36.59 5.31
CA GLU A 548 2.89 35.42 4.63
C GLU A 548 1.94 34.20 4.62
N THR A 549 0.83 34.27 5.36
CA THR A 549 -0.13 33.17 5.47
C THR A 549 -1.21 33.30 4.40
N ILE A 550 -1.51 32.18 3.74
CA ILE A 550 -2.60 32.07 2.78
C ILE A 550 -3.67 31.19 3.41
N TRP A 551 -4.84 31.74 3.65
CA TRP A 551 -5.98 31.03 4.23
C TRP A 551 -6.91 30.52 3.14
N ILE A 552 -7.17 29.22 3.16
CA ILE A 552 -8.12 28.57 2.25
C ILE A 552 -9.31 28.13 3.09
N GLY A 553 -10.45 28.77 2.87
CA GLY A 553 -11.61 28.61 3.73
C GLY A 553 -12.93 28.53 3.00
N GLY A 554 -13.97 28.13 3.72
CA GLY A 554 -15.30 27.97 3.19
C GLY A 554 -16.29 27.60 4.28
N LYS A 555 -17.57 27.63 3.94
CA LYS A 555 -18.60 27.13 4.86
C LYS A 555 -18.58 25.61 4.86
N THR A 556 -18.45 25.03 6.04
CA THR A 556 -18.62 23.60 6.29
C THR A 556 -20.04 23.35 6.80
N VAL A 557 -20.66 22.27 6.34
CA VAL A 557 -22.03 21.90 6.70
C VAL A 557 -22.13 20.39 6.92
N THR A 558 -22.86 19.98 7.95
CA THR A 558 -23.19 18.57 8.20
C THR A 558 -24.32 18.17 7.27
N ILE A 559 -24.06 17.21 6.39
CA ILE A 559 -25.05 16.70 5.42
C ILE A 559 -25.70 15.41 5.92
N VAL A 560 -24.96 14.60 6.68
CA VAL A 560 -25.43 13.36 7.29
C VAL A 560 -24.92 13.30 8.72
N GLU A 561 -25.82 13.01 9.65
CA GLU A 561 -25.53 12.73 11.05
C GLU A 561 -26.11 11.36 11.39
N GLY A 562 -25.43 10.59 12.23
CA GLY A 562 -25.89 9.28 12.68
C GLY A 562 -25.32 8.93 14.04
N SER A 563 -26.06 8.11 14.79
CA SER A 563 -25.62 7.55 16.05
C SER A 563 -25.44 6.04 15.92
N ILE A 564 -24.52 5.48 16.71
CA ILE A 564 -24.37 4.04 16.88
C ILE A 564 -24.40 3.72 18.37
N ASP A 565 -25.38 2.93 18.78
CA ASP A 565 -25.44 2.41 20.13
C ASP A 565 -24.44 1.26 20.27
N VAL A 566 -23.28 1.56 20.83
CA VAL A 566 -22.27 0.55 21.15
C VAL A 566 -22.69 -0.10 22.46
N THR A 567 -23.40 -1.22 22.37
CA THR A 567 -23.73 -2.01 23.57
C THR A 567 -22.44 -2.61 24.14
N PRO A 568 -22.18 -2.51 25.47
CA PRO A 568 -20.93 -2.97 26.08
C PRO A 568 -20.59 -4.43 25.82
#